data_AF-A0A562SP39-F1
#
_entry.id   AF-A0A562SP39-F1
#
_cell.length_a   1.000
_cell.length_b   1.000
_cell.length_c   1.000
_cell.angle_alpha   90.00
_cell.angle_beta   90.00
_cell.angle_gamma   90.00
#
_symmetry.space_group_name_H-M   'P 1'
#
loop_
_entity.id
_entity.type
_entity.pdbx_description
1 polymer ?
#
loop_
_entity_poly.entity_id
_entity_poly.type
_entity_poly.pdbx_seq_one_letter_code
_entity_poly.pdbx_strand_id
1 'polypeptide(L)'
;MAKSSIMLTKLKKFLVIIGICLLIIASAFVILLFTGVIWRSPAYYTVDDMKTFTVPVMDMKAYDSVEAHRQPYIYRINSGQGVVCVVGIQHTKDIDDPQLDSLRSIFTSMQPNVVFVEGKLGFLFAGLQNPVKLYGEKGETVRLAKQYKVPYYTWEPPKEEEVRLLAKKYPGKQLALFYSLRPYFSNYRFGKPSDPEKKLQQYINSRTDYVGLRGMLRDVKEVDSIWDKDFPQLKNWRETSDEFGWPPGYLAEIFNDCNLIRDNYLCNALLQEAKKGKHVFVTMGSSHAYRIEKTLEAALAN
;
A
#
# COMPACT_ATOMS: atom_id res chain seq x y z
N MET A 1 -10.29 31.84 52.30
CA MET A 1 -11.01 30.62 51.85
C MET A 1 -12.03 30.88 50.72
N ALA A 2 -12.83 31.95 50.73
CA ALA A 2 -13.86 32.19 49.70
C ALA A 2 -13.37 32.30 48.23
N LYS A 3 -12.21 32.93 47.97
CA LYS A 3 -11.65 33.05 46.60
C LYS A 3 -11.28 31.69 45.97
N SER A 4 -10.87 30.72 46.79
CA SER A 4 -10.50 29.37 46.31
C SER A 4 -11.71 28.58 45.83
N SER A 5 -12.85 28.67 46.53
CA SER A 5 -14.11 28.01 46.15
C SER A 5 -14.68 28.53 44.82
N ILE A 6 -14.59 29.85 44.59
CA ILE A 6 -15.04 30.49 43.34
C ILE A 6 -14.17 30.04 42.15
N MET A 7 -12.84 29.97 42.33
CA MET A 7 -11.92 29.48 41.29
C MET A 7 -12.21 28.02 40.91
N LEU A 8 -12.42 27.15 41.91
CA LEU A 8 -12.70 25.73 41.68
C LEU A 8 -14.00 25.52 40.89
N THR A 9 -15.03 26.33 41.19
CA THR A 9 -16.32 26.26 40.50
C THR A 9 -16.24 26.73 39.04
N LYS A 10 -15.48 27.80 38.77
CA LYS A 10 -15.22 28.28 37.40
C LYS A 10 -14.42 27.25 36.59
N LEU A 11 -13.40 26.64 37.20
CA LEU A 11 -12.61 25.58 36.56
C LEU A 11 -13.47 24.36 36.22
N LYS A 12 -14.33 23.90 37.13
CA LYS A 12 -15.26 22.79 36.84
C LYS A 12 -16.20 23.10 35.67
N LYS A 13 -16.81 24.29 35.63
CA LYS A 13 -17.68 24.70 34.51
C LYS A 13 -16.91 24.75 33.19
N PHE A 14 -15.69 25.30 33.21
CA PHE A 14 -14.83 25.35 32.04
C PHE A 14 -14.48 23.94 31.52
N LEU A 15 -14.12 23.02 32.41
CA LEU A 15 -13.85 21.61 32.06
C LEU A 15 -15.09 20.90 31.50
N VAL A 16 -16.28 21.15 32.05
CA VAL A 16 -17.55 20.62 31.52
C VAL A 16 -17.82 21.13 30.11
N ILE A 17 -17.61 22.43 29.85
CA ILE A 17 -17.77 23.02 28.51
C ILE A 17 -16.80 22.38 27.53
N ILE A 18 -15.51 22.24 27.89
CA ILE A 18 -14.52 21.53 27.05
C ILE A 18 -14.98 20.10 26.77
N GLY A 19 -15.44 19.37 27.79
CA GLY A 19 -15.94 18.00 27.63
C GLY A 19 -17.11 17.91 26.65
N ILE A 20 -18.07 18.83 26.74
CA ILE A 20 -19.21 18.90 25.81
C ILE A 20 -18.73 19.23 24.38
N CYS A 21 -17.84 20.21 24.22
CA CYS A 21 -17.29 20.55 22.91
C CYS A 21 -16.55 19.37 22.27
N LEU A 22 -15.74 18.64 23.04
CA LEU A 22 -15.04 17.45 22.56
C LEU A 22 -16.02 16.34 22.15
N LEU A 23 -17.09 16.13 22.91
CA LEU A 23 -18.14 15.16 22.57
C LEU A 23 -18.86 15.52 21.27
N ILE A 24 -19.18 16.80 21.06
CA ILE A 24 -19.82 17.29 19.83
C ILE A 24 -18.89 17.08 18.64
N ILE A 25 -17.60 17.43 18.77
CA ILE A 25 -16.61 17.24 17.70
C ILE A 25 -16.44 15.75 17.38
N ALA A 26 -16.34 14.89 18.39
CA ALA A 26 -16.23 13.44 18.20
C ALA A 26 -17.48 12.87 17.51
N SER A 27 -18.67 13.30 17.93
CA SER A 27 -19.94 12.88 17.33
C SER A 27 -20.05 13.32 15.87
N ALA A 28 -19.68 14.58 15.57
CA ALA A 28 -19.64 15.10 14.21
C ALA A 28 -18.64 14.30 13.34
N PHE A 29 -17.45 14.00 13.86
CA PHE A 29 -16.48 13.18 13.16
C PHE A 29 -16.99 11.76 12.86
N VAL A 30 -17.67 11.13 13.82
CA VAL A 30 -18.31 9.82 13.63
C VAL A 30 -19.38 9.89 12.54
N ILE A 31 -20.25 10.91 12.59
CA ILE A 31 -21.28 11.13 11.55
C ILE A 31 -20.62 11.28 10.18
N LEU A 32 -19.58 12.11 10.06
CA LEU A 32 -18.86 12.32 8.79
C LEU A 32 -18.21 11.03 8.24
N LEU A 33 -17.78 10.11 9.11
CA LEU A 33 -17.29 8.80 8.69
C LEU A 33 -18.42 7.91 8.17
N PHE A 34 -19.59 7.91 8.82
CA PHE A 34 -20.74 7.09 8.44
C PHE A 34 -21.49 7.62 7.21
N THR A 35 -21.46 8.94 6.98
CA THR A 35 -22.04 9.57 5.78
C THR A 35 -21.11 9.52 4.57
N GLY A 36 -19.90 8.96 4.70
CA GLY A 36 -18.95 8.84 3.61
C GLY A 36 -18.26 10.15 3.21
N VAL A 37 -18.45 11.22 3.99
CA VAL A 37 -17.71 12.49 3.81
C VAL A 37 -16.24 12.27 4.11
N ILE A 38 -15.90 11.50 5.16
CA ILE A 38 -14.52 11.11 5.43
C ILE A 38 -14.30 9.68 4.93
N TRP A 39 -13.41 9.54 3.96
CA TRP A 39 -12.99 8.24 3.45
C TRP A 39 -12.06 7.57 4.44
N ARG A 40 -12.35 6.30 4.72
CA ARG A 40 -11.44 5.40 5.42
C ARG A 40 -10.53 4.70 4.42
N SER A 41 -9.30 4.44 4.86
CA SER A 41 -8.38 3.54 4.19
C SER A 41 -9.05 2.19 3.89
N PRO A 42 -8.77 1.55 2.74
CA PRO A 42 -9.16 0.17 2.50
C PRO A 42 -8.68 -0.74 3.65
N ALA A 43 -9.56 -1.65 4.08
CA ALA A 43 -9.17 -2.69 5.00
C ALA A 43 -8.22 -3.68 4.32
N TYR A 44 -7.40 -4.38 5.10
CA TYR A 44 -6.72 -5.56 4.60
C TYR A 44 -7.76 -6.62 4.27
N TYR A 45 -7.59 -7.27 3.13
CA TYR A 45 -8.32 -8.49 2.84
C TYR A 45 -7.67 -9.66 3.57
N THR A 46 -8.44 -10.65 4.01
CA THR A 46 -7.91 -11.87 4.62
C THR A 46 -7.98 -13.00 3.61
N VAL A 47 -6.82 -13.58 3.30
CA VAL A 47 -6.73 -14.82 2.53
C VAL A 47 -6.83 -15.99 3.51
N ASP A 48 -7.81 -16.86 3.31
CA ASP A 48 -8.10 -17.98 4.22
C ASP A 48 -7.05 -19.08 4.09
N ASP A 49 -6.59 -19.33 2.87
CA ASP A 49 -5.60 -20.36 2.54
C ASP A 49 -4.60 -19.85 1.49
N MET A 50 -3.32 -19.81 1.87
CA MET A 50 -2.22 -19.38 1.00
C MET A 50 -1.75 -20.58 0.16
N LYS A 51 -2.22 -20.65 -1.08
CA LYS A 51 -1.87 -21.74 -2.00
C LYS A 51 -0.56 -21.46 -2.72
N THR A 52 0.15 -22.55 -3.00
CA THR A 52 1.25 -22.54 -3.96
C THR A 52 0.67 -22.75 -5.36
N PHE A 53 1.09 -21.91 -6.31
CA PHE A 53 0.63 -21.99 -7.69
C PHE A 53 1.51 -22.94 -8.50
N THR A 54 0.90 -23.68 -9.43
CA THR A 54 1.62 -24.54 -10.37
C THR A 54 2.46 -23.73 -11.35
N VAL A 55 1.94 -22.57 -11.77
CA VAL A 55 2.69 -21.54 -12.50
C VAL A 55 3.05 -20.44 -11.51
N PRO A 56 4.32 -20.30 -11.11
CA PRO A 56 4.73 -19.31 -10.11
C PRO A 56 4.56 -17.89 -10.66
N VAL A 57 4.32 -16.94 -9.76
CA VAL A 57 4.34 -15.51 -10.09
C VAL A 57 5.71 -15.14 -10.67
N MET A 58 5.70 -14.35 -11.74
CA MET A 58 6.93 -13.82 -12.32
C MET A 58 7.63 -12.88 -11.34
N ASP A 59 8.90 -13.13 -11.05
CA ASP A 59 9.68 -12.24 -10.20
C ASP A 59 10.12 -10.97 -10.95
N MET A 60 10.68 -9.99 -10.23
CA MET A 60 11.08 -8.73 -10.87
C MET A 60 12.26 -8.94 -11.83
N LYS A 61 13.18 -9.86 -11.52
CA LYS A 61 14.33 -10.15 -12.37
C LYS A 61 13.92 -10.68 -13.75
N ALA A 62 12.95 -11.59 -13.79
CA ALA A 62 12.37 -12.10 -15.02
C ALA A 62 11.58 -11.00 -15.75
N TYR A 63 10.85 -10.16 -15.01
CA TYR A 63 10.11 -9.04 -15.58
C TYR A 63 11.02 -7.99 -16.22
N ASP A 64 12.19 -7.70 -15.64
CA ASP A 64 13.17 -6.75 -16.20
C ASP A 64 13.72 -7.20 -17.58
N SER A 65 13.54 -8.47 -17.94
CA SER A 65 13.91 -9.03 -19.25
C SER A 65 12.76 -9.02 -20.27
N VAL A 66 11.57 -8.57 -19.90
CA VAL A 66 10.40 -8.53 -20.77
C VAL A 66 10.49 -7.34 -21.71
N GLU A 67 10.42 -7.61 -23.01
CA GLU A 67 10.21 -6.57 -24.03
C GLU A 67 8.86 -5.87 -23.79
N ALA A 68 8.81 -4.55 -23.98
CA ALA A 68 7.69 -3.70 -23.56
C ALA A 68 6.29 -4.32 -23.81
N HIS A 69 5.43 -4.28 -22.80
CA HIS A 69 4.04 -4.72 -22.90
C HIS A 69 3.06 -3.53 -23.00
N ARG A 70 1.83 -3.80 -23.45
CA ARG A 70 0.76 -2.79 -23.53
C ARG A 70 0.55 -2.05 -22.21
N GLN A 71 0.23 -0.77 -22.30
CA GLN A 71 -0.13 0.09 -21.15
C GLN A 71 -1.35 0.95 -21.55
N PRO A 72 -2.47 0.90 -20.80
CA PRO A 72 -2.70 0.09 -19.61
C PRO A 72 -2.75 -1.43 -19.93
N TYR A 73 -2.33 -2.26 -18.98
CA TYR A 73 -2.32 -3.72 -19.11
C TYR A 73 -3.61 -4.32 -18.54
N ILE A 74 -4.57 -4.60 -19.40
CA ILE A 74 -5.94 -4.95 -19.01
C ILE A 74 -6.33 -6.32 -19.53
N TYR A 75 -6.78 -7.20 -18.64
CA TYR A 75 -7.29 -8.51 -19.03
C TYR A 75 -8.42 -8.98 -18.11
N ARG A 76 -9.16 -9.98 -18.58
CA ARG A 76 -10.26 -10.64 -17.86
C ARG A 76 -10.07 -12.14 -17.92
N ILE A 77 -10.24 -12.80 -16.78
CA ILE A 77 -10.17 -14.25 -16.65
C ILE A 77 -11.51 -14.73 -16.09
N ASN A 78 -12.19 -15.60 -16.82
CA ASN A 78 -13.42 -16.25 -16.37
C ASN A 78 -13.06 -17.60 -15.76
N SER A 79 -13.45 -17.84 -14.51
CA SER A 79 -13.20 -19.10 -13.80
C SER A 79 -14.35 -20.11 -13.92
N GLY A 80 -15.33 -19.84 -14.78
CA GLY A 80 -16.60 -20.57 -14.87
C GLY A 80 -17.59 -20.22 -13.76
N GLN A 81 -17.09 -19.90 -12.56
CA GLN A 81 -17.91 -19.49 -11.40
C GLN A 81 -17.95 -17.97 -11.24
N GLY A 82 -16.83 -17.29 -11.48
CA GLY A 82 -16.66 -15.85 -11.30
C GLY A 82 -15.76 -15.26 -12.37
N VAL A 83 -15.47 -13.96 -12.25
CA VAL A 83 -14.66 -13.23 -13.22
C VAL A 83 -13.68 -12.34 -12.49
N VAL A 84 -12.41 -12.42 -12.86
CA VAL A 84 -11.37 -11.49 -12.41
C VAL A 84 -11.07 -10.53 -13.56
N CYS A 85 -11.18 -9.22 -13.31
CA CYS A 85 -10.71 -8.19 -14.23
C CYS A 85 -9.55 -7.44 -13.59
N VAL A 86 -8.39 -7.53 -14.24
CA VAL A 86 -7.17 -6.84 -13.82
C VAL A 86 -7.00 -5.61 -14.69
N VAL A 87 -6.79 -4.46 -14.04
CA VAL A 87 -6.54 -3.18 -14.70
C VAL A 87 -5.19 -2.66 -14.19
N GLY A 88 -4.13 -2.98 -14.94
CA GLY A 88 -2.78 -2.48 -14.73
C GLY A 88 -2.60 -1.10 -15.35
N ILE A 89 -2.30 -0.08 -14.54
CA ILE A 89 -2.19 1.32 -14.98
C ILE A 89 -0.78 1.83 -14.73
N GLN A 90 -0.28 2.68 -15.63
CA GLN A 90 0.89 3.50 -15.32
C GLN A 90 0.46 4.57 -14.30
N HIS A 91 1.07 4.55 -13.11
CA HIS A 91 0.67 5.43 -12.01
C HIS A 91 0.56 6.88 -12.47
N THR A 92 -0.62 7.46 -12.21
CA THR A 92 -0.96 8.80 -12.67
C THR A 92 -1.74 9.51 -11.59
N LYS A 93 -1.52 10.82 -11.48
CA LYS A 93 -2.32 11.74 -10.66
C LYS A 93 -3.01 12.80 -11.51
N ASP A 94 -2.85 12.69 -12.83
CA ASP A 94 -3.57 13.52 -13.78
C ASP A 94 -5.03 13.05 -13.81
N ILE A 95 -5.95 14.00 -13.64
CA ILE A 95 -7.39 13.74 -13.59
C ILE A 95 -7.97 13.44 -14.98
N ASP A 96 -7.26 13.88 -16.01
CA ASP A 96 -7.66 13.80 -17.42
C ASP A 96 -6.87 12.70 -18.18
N ASP A 97 -6.14 11.85 -17.44
CA ASP A 97 -5.40 10.73 -18.03
C ASP A 97 -6.38 9.72 -18.68
N PRO A 98 -6.23 9.40 -19.99
CA PRO A 98 -7.13 8.49 -20.70
C PRO A 98 -7.20 7.07 -20.09
N GLN A 99 -6.19 6.66 -19.31
CA GLN A 99 -6.25 5.38 -18.59
C GLN A 99 -7.37 5.36 -17.55
N LEU A 100 -7.74 6.51 -17.00
CA LEU A 100 -8.84 6.63 -16.05
C LEU A 100 -10.20 6.45 -16.73
N ASP A 101 -10.34 6.81 -18.00
CA ASP A 101 -11.57 6.55 -18.76
C ASP A 101 -11.75 5.06 -19.02
N SER A 102 -10.65 4.37 -19.36
CA SER A 102 -10.63 2.91 -19.48
C SER A 102 -11.03 2.25 -18.15
N LEU A 103 -10.45 2.69 -17.03
CA LEU A 103 -10.80 2.22 -15.69
C LEU A 103 -12.30 2.40 -15.40
N ARG A 104 -12.84 3.60 -15.61
CA ARG A 104 -14.27 3.91 -15.36
C ARG A 104 -15.19 3.04 -16.22
N SER A 105 -14.90 2.94 -17.51
CA SER A 105 -15.69 2.15 -18.46
C SER A 105 -15.73 0.67 -18.10
N ILE A 106 -14.57 0.10 -17.77
CA ILE A 106 -14.46 -1.31 -17.38
C ILE A 106 -15.16 -1.56 -16.05
N PHE A 107 -14.98 -0.68 -15.07
CA PHE A 107 -15.63 -0.80 -13.76
C PHE A 107 -17.16 -0.82 -13.93
N THR A 108 -17.71 0.17 -14.64
CA THR A 108 -19.16 0.29 -14.83
C THR A 108 -19.75 -0.87 -15.63
N SER A 109 -19.05 -1.33 -16.68
CA SER A 109 -19.51 -2.47 -17.49
C SER A 109 -19.43 -3.81 -16.74
N MET A 110 -18.43 -3.98 -15.87
CA MET A 110 -18.23 -5.22 -15.12
C MET A 110 -19.23 -5.39 -13.96
N GLN A 111 -19.66 -4.27 -13.36
CA GLN A 111 -20.48 -4.26 -12.14
C GLN A 111 -19.87 -5.18 -11.06
N PRO A 112 -18.66 -4.88 -10.57
CA PRO A 112 -17.95 -5.78 -9.66
C PRO A 112 -18.67 -5.97 -8.34
N ASN A 113 -18.50 -7.14 -7.74
CA ASN A 113 -18.99 -7.44 -6.40
C ASN A 113 -17.95 -7.17 -5.32
N VAL A 114 -16.67 -7.10 -5.70
CA VAL A 114 -15.55 -6.80 -4.80
C VAL A 114 -14.43 -6.12 -5.57
N VAL A 115 -13.76 -5.19 -4.89
CA VAL A 115 -12.70 -4.36 -5.47
C VAL A 115 -11.40 -4.51 -4.67
N PHE A 116 -10.28 -4.62 -5.36
CA PHE A 116 -8.95 -4.61 -4.77
C PHE A 116 -8.12 -3.44 -5.31
N VAL A 117 -7.38 -2.76 -4.45
CA VAL A 117 -6.54 -1.61 -4.83
C VAL A 117 -5.13 -1.70 -4.24
N GLU A 118 -4.16 -1.13 -4.94
CA GLU A 118 -2.77 -1.12 -4.50
C GLU A 118 -2.54 -0.18 -3.31
N GLY A 119 -1.83 -0.69 -2.30
CA GLY A 119 -1.49 0.08 -1.11
C GLY A 119 -2.71 0.52 -0.29
N LYS A 120 -2.42 1.32 0.74
CA LYS A 120 -3.43 1.94 1.59
C LYS A 120 -3.70 3.38 1.15
N LEU A 121 -4.93 3.84 1.41
CA LEU A 121 -5.28 5.26 1.31
C LEU A 121 -5.16 5.91 2.68
N GLY A 122 -4.87 7.21 2.72
CA GLY A 122 -5.04 8.00 3.93
C GLY A 122 -6.52 8.35 4.15
N PHE A 123 -6.77 9.35 4.99
CA PHE A 123 -8.08 9.99 5.08
C PHE A 123 -8.28 10.95 3.91
N LEU A 124 -9.51 11.04 3.40
CA LEU A 124 -9.88 12.04 2.42
C LEU A 124 -11.24 12.64 2.76
N PHE A 125 -11.35 13.96 2.63
CA PHE A 125 -12.59 14.70 2.79
C PHE A 125 -13.25 14.84 1.42
N ALA A 126 -14.28 14.02 1.18
CA ALA A 126 -15.06 14.03 -0.03
C ALA A 126 -15.70 15.43 -0.24
N GLY A 127 -15.71 15.89 -1.49
CA GLY A 127 -16.21 17.22 -1.86
C GLY A 127 -15.20 18.36 -1.70
N LEU A 128 -14.20 18.21 -0.80
CA LEU A 128 -13.11 19.19 -0.65
C LEU A 128 -11.85 18.78 -1.42
N GLN A 129 -11.61 17.48 -1.54
CA GLN A 129 -10.40 16.93 -2.12
C GLN A 129 -10.71 16.04 -3.32
N ASN A 130 -9.88 16.13 -4.36
CA ASN A 130 -9.96 15.23 -5.50
C ASN A 130 -9.16 13.94 -5.19
N PRO A 131 -9.79 12.75 -5.25
CA PRO A 131 -9.14 11.50 -4.88
C PRO A 131 -8.01 11.10 -5.84
N VAL A 132 -8.10 11.44 -7.12
CA VAL A 132 -7.05 11.18 -8.11
C VAL A 132 -5.84 12.07 -7.86
N LYS A 133 -6.03 13.36 -7.62
CA LYS A 133 -4.91 14.25 -7.29
C LYS A 133 -4.15 13.80 -6.04
N LEU A 134 -4.87 13.29 -5.04
CA LEU A 134 -4.27 12.87 -3.78
C LEU A 134 -3.64 11.48 -3.86
N TYR A 135 -4.34 10.53 -4.49
CA TYR A 135 -4.02 9.09 -4.42
C TYR A 135 -3.82 8.39 -5.76
N GLY A 136 -3.98 9.09 -6.88
CA GLY A 136 -3.87 8.54 -8.23
C GLY A 136 -5.01 7.62 -8.62
N GLU A 137 -4.71 6.63 -9.46
CA GLU A 137 -5.66 5.67 -10.04
C GLU A 137 -6.43 4.86 -8.99
N LYS A 138 -5.80 4.50 -7.88
CA LYS A 138 -6.48 3.85 -6.74
C LYS A 138 -7.49 4.77 -6.05
N GLY A 139 -7.25 6.08 -6.08
CA GLY A 139 -8.20 7.08 -5.61
C GLY A 139 -9.48 7.06 -6.43
N GLU A 140 -9.34 6.98 -7.75
CA GLU A 140 -10.49 6.84 -8.67
C GLU A 140 -11.22 5.51 -8.45
N THR A 141 -10.48 4.42 -8.32
CA THR A 141 -11.05 3.09 -8.08
C THR A 141 -11.91 3.06 -6.81
N VAL A 142 -11.40 3.63 -5.71
CA VAL A 142 -12.17 3.71 -4.45
C VAL A 142 -13.34 4.67 -4.55
N ARG A 143 -13.22 5.75 -5.34
CA ARG A 143 -14.36 6.64 -5.65
C ARG A 143 -15.52 5.85 -6.27
N LEU A 144 -15.21 5.04 -7.28
CA LEU A 144 -16.18 4.19 -7.98
C LEU A 144 -16.76 3.12 -7.04
N ALA A 145 -15.91 2.40 -6.29
CA ALA A 145 -16.38 1.41 -5.33
C ALA A 145 -17.37 2.01 -4.32
N LYS A 146 -17.09 3.21 -3.80
CA LYS A 146 -18.02 3.93 -2.91
C LYS A 146 -19.31 4.34 -3.61
N GLN A 147 -19.22 4.90 -4.81
CA GLN A 147 -20.36 5.33 -5.60
C GLN A 147 -21.33 4.17 -5.87
N TYR A 148 -20.80 2.99 -6.20
CA TYR A 148 -21.57 1.78 -6.50
C TYR A 148 -21.79 0.88 -5.28
N LYS A 149 -21.39 1.32 -4.07
CA LYS A 149 -21.52 0.57 -2.80
C LYS A 149 -20.90 -0.85 -2.85
N VAL A 150 -19.78 -0.98 -3.56
CA VAL A 150 -19.01 -2.22 -3.68
C VAL A 150 -17.96 -2.30 -2.57
N PRO A 151 -17.84 -3.42 -1.83
CA PRO A 151 -16.78 -3.59 -0.85
C PRO A 151 -15.40 -3.52 -1.52
N TYR A 152 -14.45 -2.87 -0.86
CA TYR A 152 -13.11 -2.67 -1.38
C TYR A 152 -12.04 -2.92 -0.32
N TYR A 153 -10.91 -3.47 -0.76
CA TYR A 153 -9.79 -3.86 0.09
C TYR A 153 -8.46 -3.43 -0.52
N THR A 154 -7.44 -3.28 0.32
CA THR A 154 -6.07 -3.30 -0.20
C THR A 154 -5.69 -4.73 -0.52
N TRP A 155 -5.04 -4.95 -1.65
CA TRP A 155 -4.46 -6.28 -1.96
C TRP A 155 -3.10 -6.51 -1.30
N GLU A 156 -2.56 -5.51 -0.58
CA GLU A 156 -1.35 -5.70 0.20
C GLU A 156 -1.57 -6.71 1.32
N PRO A 157 -0.61 -7.60 1.60
CA PRO A 157 -0.61 -8.33 2.86
C PRO A 157 -0.44 -7.35 4.04
N PRO A 158 -0.96 -7.69 5.24
CA PRO A 158 -0.58 -7.00 6.47
C PRO A 158 0.94 -6.91 6.59
N LYS A 159 1.46 -5.78 7.06
CA LYS A 159 2.91 -5.55 7.06
C LYS A 159 3.64 -6.54 7.96
N GLU A 160 3.04 -6.89 9.09
CA GLU A 160 3.54 -7.88 10.03
C GLU A 160 3.71 -9.26 9.36
N GLU A 161 2.78 -9.63 8.47
CA GLU A 161 2.84 -10.89 7.73
C GLU A 161 3.96 -10.87 6.68
N GLU A 162 4.09 -9.77 5.93
CA GLU A 162 5.21 -9.58 4.98
C GLU A 162 6.57 -9.69 5.69
N VAL A 163 6.73 -8.99 6.83
CA VAL A 163 7.94 -9.03 7.65
C VAL A 163 8.21 -10.45 8.16
N ARG A 164 7.19 -11.14 8.67
CA ARG A 164 7.32 -12.51 9.17
C ARG A 164 7.78 -13.48 8.09
N LEU A 165 7.26 -13.36 6.87
CA LEU A 165 7.64 -14.20 5.73
C LEU A 165 9.09 -13.92 5.29
N LEU A 166 9.47 -12.65 5.19
CA LEU A 166 10.85 -12.27 4.84
C LEU A 166 11.88 -12.67 5.90
N ALA A 167 11.50 -12.62 7.19
CA ALA A 167 12.37 -13.01 8.31
C ALA A 167 12.76 -14.50 8.30
N LYS A 168 12.09 -15.34 7.51
CA LYS A 168 12.50 -16.73 7.28
C LYS A 168 13.77 -16.85 6.43
N LYS A 169 14.08 -15.82 5.63
CA LYS A 169 15.19 -15.83 4.66
C LYS A 169 16.27 -14.79 4.99
N TYR A 170 15.89 -13.67 5.60
CA TYR A 170 16.80 -12.54 5.81
C TYR A 170 16.99 -12.22 7.30
N PRO A 171 18.21 -11.90 7.74
CA PRO A 171 18.47 -11.38 9.09
C PRO A 171 17.67 -10.12 9.40
N GLY A 172 17.23 -9.99 10.66
CA GLY A 172 16.43 -8.84 11.12
C GLY A 172 17.09 -7.48 10.88
N LYS A 173 18.42 -7.37 10.99
CA LYS A 173 19.16 -6.13 10.66
C LYS A 173 19.08 -5.75 9.19
N GLN A 174 19.20 -6.71 8.27
CA GLN A 174 19.08 -6.44 6.83
C GLN A 174 17.66 -5.98 6.48
N LEU A 175 16.65 -6.62 7.08
CA LEU A 175 15.26 -6.21 6.90
C LEU A 175 14.98 -4.83 7.48
N ALA A 176 15.45 -4.54 8.69
CA ALA A 176 15.28 -3.22 9.29
C ALA A 176 15.95 -2.12 8.46
N LEU A 177 17.13 -2.40 7.88
CA LEU A 177 17.78 -1.51 6.94
C LEU A 177 16.92 -1.29 5.68
N PHE A 178 16.46 -2.38 5.06
CA PHE A 178 15.60 -2.31 3.88
C PHE A 178 14.33 -1.48 4.12
N TYR A 179 13.60 -1.74 5.22
CA TYR A 179 12.38 -1.03 5.53
C TYR A 179 12.60 0.45 5.89
N SER A 180 13.78 0.80 6.42
CA SER A 180 14.16 2.18 6.71
C SER A 180 14.54 2.93 5.43
N LEU A 181 15.34 2.31 4.56
CA LEU A 181 15.84 2.92 3.32
C LEU A 181 14.80 2.95 2.20
N ARG A 182 13.86 2.01 2.14
CA ARG A 182 12.84 1.94 1.09
C ARG A 182 12.08 3.26 0.89
N PRO A 183 11.40 3.83 1.91
CA PRO A 183 10.74 5.11 1.73
C PRO A 183 11.73 6.27 1.56
N TYR A 184 12.98 6.14 2.01
CA TYR A 184 13.99 7.17 1.78
C TYR A 184 14.37 7.25 0.29
N PHE A 185 14.76 6.12 -0.31
CA PHE A 185 15.11 6.01 -1.73
C PHE A 185 13.93 6.40 -2.64
N SER A 186 12.72 5.90 -2.37
CA SER A 186 11.56 6.25 -3.19
C SER A 186 11.20 7.74 -3.14
N ASN A 187 11.41 8.41 -1.98
CA ASN A 187 11.14 9.84 -1.89
C ASN A 187 12.25 10.71 -2.49
N TYR A 188 13.48 10.18 -2.60
CA TYR A 188 14.59 10.90 -3.22
C TYR A 188 14.30 11.31 -4.68
N ARG A 189 13.49 10.50 -5.39
CA ARG A 189 12.99 10.80 -6.75
C ARG A 189 12.24 12.13 -6.86
N PHE A 190 11.65 12.60 -5.77
CA PHE A 190 10.89 13.84 -5.71
C PHE A 190 11.68 14.99 -5.06
N GLY A 191 12.96 14.78 -4.79
CA GLY A 191 13.87 15.75 -4.19
C GLY A 191 14.55 15.21 -2.93
N LYS A 192 15.77 15.71 -2.72
CA LYS A 192 16.56 15.38 -1.53
C LYS A 192 15.95 16.03 -0.28
N PRO A 193 15.79 15.32 0.84
CA PRO A 193 15.39 15.94 2.10
C PRO A 193 16.45 16.95 2.56
N SER A 194 16.01 18.05 3.17
CA SER A 194 16.91 19.07 3.73
C SER A 194 17.77 18.56 4.88
N ASP A 195 17.29 17.54 5.60
CA ASP A 195 17.98 16.88 6.71
C ASP A 195 17.85 15.35 6.52
N PRO A 196 18.78 14.73 5.76
CA PRO A 196 18.81 13.30 5.48
C PRO A 196 18.79 12.42 6.73
N GLU A 197 19.59 12.76 7.74
CA GLU A 197 19.78 12.00 8.97
C GLU A 197 18.49 11.98 9.78
N LYS A 198 17.90 13.15 10.04
CA LYS A 198 16.63 13.24 10.75
C LYS A 198 15.54 12.49 10.00
N LYS A 199 15.53 12.58 8.67
CA LYS A 199 14.52 11.91 7.84
C LYS A 199 14.66 10.39 7.92
N LEU A 200 15.88 9.86 7.84
CA LEU A 200 16.13 8.43 7.98
C LEU A 200 15.82 7.96 9.40
N GLN A 201 16.18 8.71 10.44
CA GLN A 201 15.83 8.36 11.82
C GLN A 201 14.32 8.24 12.03
N GLN A 202 13.53 9.13 11.40
CA GLN A 202 12.07 9.02 11.42
C GLN A 202 11.60 7.70 10.78
N TYR A 203 12.23 7.26 9.70
CA TYR A 203 11.91 5.96 9.08
C TYR A 203 12.37 4.77 9.91
N ILE A 204 13.55 4.81 10.53
CA ILE A 204 13.97 3.78 11.49
C ILE A 204 12.89 3.63 12.56
N ASN A 205 12.48 4.73 13.19
CA ASN A 205 11.49 4.70 14.28
C ASN A 205 10.10 4.22 13.83
N SER A 206 9.65 4.63 12.63
CA SER A 206 8.27 4.37 12.17
C SER A 206 8.12 3.12 11.29
N ARG A 207 9.19 2.64 10.65
CA ARG A 207 9.14 1.52 9.69
C ARG A 207 9.72 0.22 10.25
N THR A 208 10.37 0.28 11.41
CA THR A 208 10.88 -0.91 12.10
C THR A 208 10.07 -1.26 13.34
N ASP A 209 8.94 -0.58 13.59
CA ASP A 209 8.05 -0.85 14.73
C ASP A 209 7.16 -2.10 14.52
N TYR A 210 7.77 -3.19 14.08
CA TYR A 210 7.15 -4.48 13.84
C TYR A 210 7.87 -5.57 14.64
N VAL A 211 7.15 -6.62 15.00
CA VAL A 211 7.75 -7.81 15.62
C VAL A 211 8.82 -8.36 14.68
N GLY A 212 10.04 -8.57 15.20
CA GLY A 212 11.19 -9.02 14.43
C GLY A 212 12.09 -7.91 13.87
N LEU A 213 11.62 -6.65 13.83
CA LEU A 213 12.42 -5.50 13.36
C LEU A 213 12.70 -4.48 14.47
N ARG A 214 11.85 -4.40 15.49
CA ARG A 214 11.98 -3.41 16.56
C ARG A 214 13.33 -3.53 17.25
N GLY A 215 14.07 -2.43 17.28
CA GLY A 215 15.39 -2.34 17.91
C GLY A 215 16.52 -2.99 17.12
N MET A 216 16.28 -3.47 15.90
CA MET A 216 17.34 -4.02 15.03
C MET A 216 18.27 -2.93 14.51
N LEU A 217 17.76 -1.71 14.35
CA LEU A 217 18.53 -0.49 14.10
C LEU A 217 18.24 0.53 15.18
N ARG A 218 19.29 1.10 15.76
CA ARG A 218 19.19 2.11 16.83
C ARG A 218 19.14 3.52 16.25
N ASP A 219 20.05 3.81 15.33
CA ASP A 219 20.23 5.14 14.78
C ASP A 219 20.85 5.13 13.38
N VAL A 220 20.98 6.33 12.80
CA VAL A 220 21.60 6.54 11.50
C VAL A 220 23.07 6.13 11.46
N LYS A 221 23.80 6.17 12.58
CA LYS A 221 25.22 5.77 12.59
C LYS A 221 25.38 4.27 12.38
N GLU A 222 24.44 3.47 12.87
CA GLU A 222 24.41 2.05 12.52
C GLU A 222 24.14 1.83 11.04
N VAL A 223 23.28 2.65 10.42
CA VAL A 223 23.06 2.59 8.98
C VAL A 223 24.33 2.95 8.22
N ASP A 224 25.04 4.01 8.61
CA ASP A 224 26.35 4.37 8.04
C ASP A 224 27.34 3.20 8.15
N SER A 225 27.47 2.59 9.33
CA SER A 225 28.38 1.47 9.55
C SER A 225 28.03 0.23 8.70
N ILE A 226 26.73 -0.09 8.57
CA ILE A 226 26.29 -1.20 7.71
C ILE A 226 26.54 -0.86 6.25
N TRP A 227 26.25 0.38 5.84
CA TRP A 227 26.40 0.82 4.45
C TRP A 227 27.85 0.78 4.00
N ASP A 228 28.76 1.32 4.80
CA ASP A 228 30.20 1.33 4.50
C ASP A 228 30.78 -0.09 4.44
N LYS A 229 30.27 -1.00 5.25
CA LYS A 229 30.72 -2.39 5.29
C LYS A 229 30.16 -3.22 4.13
N ASP A 230 28.84 -3.16 3.93
CA ASP A 230 28.13 -4.10 3.04
C ASP A 230 28.00 -3.55 1.60
N PHE A 231 28.13 -2.23 1.41
CA PHE A 231 28.03 -1.55 0.12
C PHE A 231 29.19 -0.57 -0.17
N PRO A 232 30.47 -0.93 0.06
CA PRO A 232 31.61 0.00 -0.02
C PRO A 232 31.86 0.59 -1.40
N GLN A 233 31.35 -0.06 -2.45
CA GLN A 233 31.51 0.37 -3.84
C GLN A 233 30.34 1.21 -4.37
N LEU A 234 29.29 1.36 -3.56
CA LEU A 234 28.11 2.15 -3.94
C LEU A 234 28.25 3.58 -3.45
N LYS A 235 27.48 4.49 -4.06
CA LYS A 235 27.30 5.84 -3.53
C LYS A 235 26.78 5.75 -2.10
N ASN A 236 27.02 6.81 -1.32
CA ASN A 236 26.44 6.92 0.02
C ASN A 236 24.90 6.78 -0.06
N TRP A 237 24.27 6.15 0.93
CA TRP A 237 22.81 5.99 0.93
C TRP A 237 22.08 7.35 0.86
N ARG A 238 22.70 8.44 1.32
CA ARG A 238 22.19 9.82 1.23
C ARG A 238 22.04 10.34 -0.21
N GLU A 239 22.67 9.68 -1.17
CA GLU A 239 22.69 10.02 -2.58
C GLU A 239 22.11 8.89 -3.45
N THR A 240 21.58 7.86 -2.81
CA THR A 240 21.02 6.69 -3.48
C THR A 240 19.51 6.87 -3.67
N SER A 241 19.05 6.57 -4.87
CA SER A 241 17.64 6.53 -5.27
C SER A 241 17.33 5.15 -5.81
N ASP A 242 16.08 4.73 -5.72
CA ASP A 242 15.58 3.50 -6.35
C ASP A 242 14.98 3.77 -7.74
N GLU A 243 15.18 4.96 -8.32
CA GLU A 243 14.66 5.38 -9.64
C GLU A 243 14.98 4.38 -10.75
N PHE A 244 16.20 3.85 -10.76
CA PHE A 244 16.68 2.86 -11.73
C PHE A 244 16.79 1.46 -11.12
N GLY A 245 16.02 1.19 -10.07
CA GLY A 245 16.07 -0.06 -9.32
C GLY A 245 16.89 0.01 -8.04
N TRP A 246 16.86 -1.08 -7.29
CA TRP A 246 17.56 -1.19 -6.01
C TRP A 246 19.06 -1.45 -6.22
N PRO A 247 19.93 -0.93 -5.33
CA PRO A 247 21.34 -1.26 -5.33
C PRO A 247 21.59 -2.77 -5.30
N PRO A 248 22.60 -3.28 -6.03
CA PRO A 248 22.90 -4.71 -6.07
C PRO A 248 23.27 -5.24 -4.68
N GLY A 249 22.96 -6.51 -4.45
CA GLY A 249 23.15 -7.18 -3.15
C GLY A 249 21.82 -7.51 -2.47
N TYR A 250 21.89 -7.75 -1.16
CA TYR A 250 20.73 -8.30 -0.42
C TYR A 250 19.52 -7.35 -0.41
N LEU A 251 19.71 -6.03 -0.56
CA LEU A 251 18.59 -5.08 -0.61
C LEU A 251 17.73 -5.26 -1.87
N ALA A 252 18.35 -5.52 -3.03
CA ALA A 252 17.61 -5.84 -4.26
C ALA A 252 16.91 -7.20 -4.15
N GLU A 253 17.51 -8.19 -3.49
CA GLU A 253 16.89 -9.49 -3.26
C GLU A 253 15.67 -9.39 -2.32
N ILE A 254 15.79 -8.65 -1.21
CA ILE A 254 14.66 -8.38 -0.31
C ILE A 254 13.55 -7.64 -1.06
N PHE A 255 13.88 -6.66 -1.92
CA PHE A 255 12.90 -5.97 -2.74
C PHE A 255 12.14 -6.93 -3.67
N ASN A 256 12.85 -7.81 -4.36
CA ASN A 256 12.25 -8.81 -5.24
C ASN A 256 11.32 -9.74 -4.47
N ASP A 257 11.78 -10.30 -3.35
CA ASP A 257 10.98 -11.23 -2.53
C ASP A 257 9.78 -10.53 -1.89
N CYS A 258 9.92 -9.26 -1.49
CA CYS A 258 8.81 -8.45 -1.02
C CYS A 258 7.72 -8.31 -2.08
N ASN A 259 8.09 -8.02 -3.34
CA ASN A 259 7.13 -7.95 -4.44
C ASN A 259 6.51 -9.31 -4.74
N LEU A 260 7.28 -10.39 -4.74
CA LEU A 260 6.76 -11.75 -4.91
C LEU A 260 5.76 -12.12 -3.82
N ILE A 261 6.02 -11.80 -2.55
CA ILE A 261 5.09 -12.05 -1.44
C ILE A 261 3.77 -11.29 -1.68
N ARG A 262 3.85 -10.00 -2.03
CA ARG A 262 2.69 -9.16 -2.32
C ARG A 262 1.85 -9.73 -3.47
N ASP A 263 2.49 -10.13 -4.57
CA ASP A 263 1.82 -10.65 -5.75
C ASP A 263 1.22 -12.05 -5.53
N ASN A 264 1.90 -12.92 -4.79
CA ASN A 264 1.33 -14.21 -4.40
C ASN A 264 0.12 -14.04 -3.48
N TYR A 265 0.17 -13.08 -2.55
CA TYR A 265 -0.95 -12.74 -1.68
C TYR A 265 -2.15 -12.25 -2.51
N LEU A 266 -1.90 -11.32 -3.43
CA LEU A 266 -2.90 -10.82 -4.37
C LEU A 266 -3.52 -11.96 -5.19
N CYS A 267 -2.70 -12.84 -5.79
CA CYS A 267 -3.22 -13.96 -6.58
C CYS A 267 -4.17 -14.85 -5.76
N ASN A 268 -3.81 -15.14 -4.51
CA ASN A 268 -4.66 -15.94 -3.62
C ASN A 268 -5.96 -15.20 -3.25
N ALA A 269 -5.90 -13.89 -2.99
CA ALA A 269 -7.08 -13.08 -2.71
C ALA A 269 -8.07 -13.06 -3.88
N LEU A 270 -7.56 -12.87 -5.10
CA LEU A 270 -8.38 -12.88 -6.33
C LEU A 270 -8.99 -14.26 -6.58
N LEU A 271 -8.19 -15.33 -6.44
CA LEU A 271 -8.64 -16.72 -6.59
C LEU A 271 -9.76 -17.05 -5.59
N GLN A 272 -9.61 -16.65 -4.34
CA GLN A 272 -10.59 -16.88 -3.28
C GLN A 272 -11.95 -16.28 -3.62
N GLU A 273 -11.99 -15.02 -4.08
CA GLU A 273 -13.25 -14.35 -4.41
C GLU A 273 -13.86 -14.86 -5.72
N ALA A 274 -13.03 -15.14 -6.73
CA ALA A 274 -13.50 -15.72 -7.99
C ALA A 274 -14.17 -17.09 -7.78
N LYS A 275 -13.63 -17.93 -6.88
CA LYS A 275 -14.23 -19.22 -6.48
C LYS A 275 -15.51 -19.10 -5.65
N LYS A 276 -15.80 -17.91 -5.12
CA LYS A 276 -17.12 -17.59 -4.52
C LYS A 276 -18.11 -17.07 -5.56
N GLY A 277 -17.76 -17.16 -6.84
CA GLY A 277 -18.56 -16.69 -7.96
C GLY A 277 -18.65 -15.17 -8.09
N LYS A 278 -17.67 -14.44 -7.56
CA LYS A 278 -17.67 -12.97 -7.58
C LYS A 278 -17.09 -12.42 -8.88
N HIS A 279 -17.59 -11.26 -9.26
CA HIS A 279 -16.93 -10.35 -10.20
C HIS A 279 -15.91 -9.51 -9.42
N VAL A 280 -14.64 -9.85 -9.55
CA VAL A 280 -13.50 -9.24 -8.87
C VAL A 280 -12.85 -8.19 -9.77
N PHE A 281 -12.84 -6.93 -9.34
CA PHE A 281 -12.13 -5.86 -10.04
C PHE A 281 -10.88 -5.47 -9.27
N VAL A 282 -9.72 -5.39 -9.92
CA VAL A 282 -8.48 -5.00 -9.25
C VAL A 282 -7.71 -3.95 -10.05
N THR A 283 -7.20 -2.94 -9.34
CA THR A 283 -6.26 -1.94 -9.89
C THR A 283 -4.89 -2.02 -9.21
N MET A 284 -3.85 -1.91 -10.04
CA MET A 284 -2.45 -2.02 -9.64
C MET A 284 -1.55 -1.36 -10.68
N GLY A 285 -0.26 -1.17 -10.37
CA GLY A 285 0.75 -0.83 -11.37
C GLY A 285 0.81 -1.86 -12.51
N SER A 286 1.03 -1.40 -13.75
CA SER A 286 1.06 -2.28 -14.94
C SER A 286 2.03 -3.46 -14.84
N SER A 287 3.16 -3.29 -14.15
CA SER A 287 4.15 -4.36 -13.94
C SER A 287 3.58 -5.50 -13.09
N HIS A 288 2.85 -5.21 -12.01
CA HIS A 288 2.17 -6.22 -11.20
C HIS A 288 1.12 -6.96 -12.03
N ALA A 289 0.35 -6.24 -12.83
CA ALA A 289 -0.69 -6.84 -13.67
C ALA A 289 -0.12 -7.87 -14.66
N TYR A 290 0.99 -7.54 -15.32
CA TYR A 290 1.68 -8.45 -16.23
C TYR A 290 2.23 -9.67 -15.49
N ARG A 291 2.93 -9.45 -14.37
CA ARG A 291 3.65 -10.50 -13.63
C ARG A 291 2.76 -11.62 -13.08
N ILE A 292 1.48 -11.33 -12.83
CA ILE A 292 0.54 -12.30 -12.25
C ILE A 292 -0.39 -12.98 -13.26
N GLU A 293 -0.46 -12.52 -14.51
CA GLU A 293 -1.47 -12.98 -15.48
C GLU A 293 -1.40 -14.49 -15.70
N LYS A 294 -0.21 -15.03 -16.02
CA LYS A 294 -0.04 -16.47 -16.27
C LYS A 294 -0.32 -17.34 -15.04
N THR A 295 0.02 -16.84 -13.86
CA THR A 295 -0.34 -17.51 -12.60
C THR A 295 -1.84 -17.56 -12.40
N LEU A 296 -2.55 -16.45 -12.61
CA LEU A 296 -3.99 -16.37 -12.47
C LEU A 296 -4.72 -17.22 -13.52
N GLU A 297 -4.29 -17.18 -14.79
CA GLU A 297 -4.85 -17.99 -15.87
C GLU A 297 -4.81 -19.48 -15.49
N ALA A 298 -3.63 -19.98 -15.09
CA ALA A 298 -3.47 -21.37 -14.69
C ALA A 298 -4.26 -21.73 -13.41
N ALA A 299 -4.38 -20.80 -12.45
CA ALA A 299 -5.08 -21.03 -11.20
C ALA A 299 -6.61 -21.04 -11.33
N LEU A 300 -7.15 -20.32 -12.31
CA LEU A 300 -8.60 -20.16 -12.54
C LEU A 300 -9.15 -21.04 -13.67
N ALA A 301 -8.27 -21.67 -14.47
CA ALA A 301 -8.68 -22.63 -15.50
C ALA A 301 -9.14 -24.00 -14.95
N ASN A 302 -8.97 -24.25 -13.64
CA ASN A 302 -9.38 -25.46 -12.93
C ASN A 302 -10.58 -25.19 -12.00
#